data_AF-A0A969ZHL6-F1
#
_entry.id   AF-A0A969ZHL6-F1
#
_cell.length_a   1.000
_cell.length_b   1.000
_cell.length_c   1.000
_cell.angle_alpha   90.00
_cell.angle_beta   90.00
_cell.angle_gamma   90.00
#
_symmetry.space_group_name_H-M   'P 1'
#
loop_
_entity.id
_entity.type
_entity.pdbx_description
1 polymer ?
#
loop_
_entity_poly.entity_id
_entity_poly.type
_entity_poly.pdbx_seq_one_letter_code
_entity_poly.pdbx_strand_id
1 'polypeptide(L)'
;MQQTPTFTEQEIINDALSSEKQIISAYGTYLAESTCENLRSEMAKIINDKQQIQYEIFDVMQKKGWYKTKNANLNDVQTASQKYQSVHQSMQ
;
A
#
# COMPACT_ATOMS: atom_id res chain seq x y z
N MET A 1 12.77 11.34 -38.65
CA MET A 1 12.35 11.86 -37.33
C MET A 1 12.13 10.65 -36.43
N GLN A 2 12.99 10.46 -35.42
CA GLN A 2 12.79 9.38 -34.44
C GLN A 2 11.61 9.77 -33.54
N GLN A 3 10.56 8.95 -33.53
CA GLN A 3 9.44 9.13 -32.60
C GLN A 3 9.94 8.77 -31.20
N THR A 4 9.93 9.74 -30.28
CA THR A 4 10.13 9.47 -28.86
C THR A 4 8.99 8.56 -28.38
N PRO A 5 9.27 7.41 -27.73
CA PRO A 5 8.20 6.58 -27.19
C PRO A 5 7.40 7.41 -26.20
N THR A 6 6.11 7.55 -26.44
CA THR A 6 5.19 8.19 -25.50
C THR A 6 4.57 7.10 -24.64
N PHE A 7 4.77 7.16 -23.33
CA PHE A 7 4.14 6.22 -22.41
C PHE A 7 2.62 6.35 -22.46
N THR A 8 1.93 5.22 -22.33
CA THR A 8 0.49 5.20 -22.14
C THR A 8 0.11 5.71 -20.76
N GLU A 9 -1.13 6.20 -20.61
CA GLU A 9 -1.67 6.61 -19.31
C GLU A 9 -1.59 5.48 -18.28
N GLN A 10 -1.83 4.23 -18.71
CA GLN A 10 -1.73 3.05 -17.86
C GLN A 10 -0.28 2.77 -17.41
N GLU A 11 0.73 2.98 -18.25
CA GLU A 11 2.13 2.83 -17.86
C GLU A 11 2.54 3.92 -16.87
N ILE A 12 2.14 5.17 -17.12
CA ILE A 12 2.43 6.31 -16.24
C ILE A 12 1.83 6.08 -14.85
N ILE A 13 0.56 5.67 -14.76
CA ILE A 13 -0.09 5.47 -13.47
C ILE A 13 0.44 4.22 -12.73
N ASN A 14 0.90 3.20 -13.45
CA ASN A 14 1.57 2.04 -12.85
C ASN A 14 2.93 2.43 -12.25
N ASP A 15 3.69 3.28 -12.93
CA ASP A 15 4.95 3.82 -12.41
C ASP A 15 4.71 4.66 -11.15
N ALA A 16 3.70 5.53 -11.18
CA ALA A 16 3.28 6.31 -10.01
C ALA A 16 2.87 5.41 -8.83
N LEU A 17 2.05 4.38 -9.08
CA LEU A 17 1.64 3.41 -8.05
C LEU A 17 2.85 2.68 -7.45
N SER A 18 3.82 2.28 -8.29
CA SER A 18 5.02 1.57 -7.86
C SER A 18 5.92 2.47 -7.01
N SER A 19 6.06 3.73 -7.41
CA SER A 19 6.80 4.75 -6.67
C SER A 19 6.21 4.99 -5.27
N GLU A 20 4.88 5.14 -5.18
CA GLU A 20 4.21 5.34 -3.89
C GLU A 20 4.35 4.10 -2.97
N LYS A 21 4.26 2.88 -3.52
CA LYS A 21 4.51 1.64 -2.75
C LYS A 21 5.92 1.61 -2.16
N GLN A 22 6.93 2.00 -2.94
CA GLN A 22 8.31 2.05 -2.48
C GLN A 22 8.49 3.07 -1.36
N ILE A 23 7.92 4.26 -1.51
CA ILE A 23 7.99 5.32 -0.49
C ILE A 23 7.31 4.87 0.80
N ILE A 24 6.09 4.33 0.73
CA ILE A 24 5.35 3.87 1.92
C ILE A 24 6.12 2.76 2.64
N SER A 25 6.69 1.81 1.91
CA SER A 25 7.52 0.74 2.50
C SER A 25 8.73 1.31 3.27
N ALA A 26 9.48 2.22 2.63
CA ALA A 26 10.65 2.86 3.25
C ALA A 26 10.27 3.66 4.50
N TYR A 27 9.21 4.48 4.42
CA TYR A 27 8.74 5.27 5.56
C TYR A 27 8.18 4.39 6.68
N GLY A 28 7.59 3.23 6.36
CA GLY A 28 7.16 2.26 7.37
C GLY A 28 8.33 1.79 8.24
N THR A 29 9.45 1.41 7.60
CA THR A 29 10.69 1.05 8.32
C THR A 29 11.25 2.23 9.10
N TYR A 30 11.40 3.39 8.48
CA TYR A 30 11.99 4.57 9.15
C TYR A 30 11.17 5.04 10.34
N LEU A 31 9.84 5.01 10.24
CA LEU A 31 8.96 5.37 11.33
C LEU A 31 9.03 4.36 12.48
N ALA A 32 9.17 3.07 12.19
CA ALA A 32 9.34 2.04 13.20
C ALA A 32 10.68 2.17 13.95
N GLU A 33 11.74 2.56 13.25
CA GLU A 33 13.12 2.60 13.77
C GLU A 33 13.58 4.00 14.22
N SER A 34 12.77 5.05 14.02
CA SER A 34 13.10 6.42 14.45
C SER A 34 12.96 6.59 15.97
N THR A 35 14.05 7.06 16.59
CA THR A 35 14.14 7.35 18.04
C THR A 35 13.89 8.81 18.39
N CYS A 36 13.86 9.71 17.39
CA CYS A 36 13.57 11.13 17.59
C CYS A 36 12.07 11.38 17.40
N GLU A 37 11.36 11.79 18.46
CA GLU A 37 9.91 11.99 18.44
C GLU A 37 9.46 13.01 17.40
N ASN A 38 10.17 14.14 17.28
CA ASN A 38 9.85 15.17 16.30
C ASN A 38 9.98 14.62 14.87
N LEU A 39 11.07 13.92 14.57
CA LEU A 39 11.27 13.30 13.25
C LEU A 39 10.20 12.24 12.97
N ARG A 40 9.87 11.42 13.98
CA ARG A 40 8.82 10.41 13.89
C ARG A 40 7.46 11.04 13.58
N SER A 41 7.13 12.16 14.22
CA SER A 41 5.89 12.90 13.96
C SER A 41 5.82 13.41 12.53
N GLU A 42 6.90 13.99 12.00
CA GLU A 42 6.94 14.46 10.61
C GLU A 42 6.86 13.30 9.60
N MET A 43 7.59 12.21 9.85
CA MET A 43 7.48 10.99 9.03
C MET A 43 6.07 10.41 9.05
N ALA A 44 5.35 10.48 10.18
CA ALA A 44 3.97 10.02 10.30
C ALA A 44 3.00 10.83 9.43
N LYS A 45 3.20 12.15 9.33
CA LYS A 45 2.42 12.99 8.43
C LYS A 45 2.69 12.61 6.98
N ILE A 46 3.97 12.50 6.61
CA ILE A 46 4.36 12.18 5.23
C ILE A 46 3.81 10.81 4.81
N ILE A 47 3.94 9.77 5.64
CA ILE A 47 3.45 8.43 5.25
C ILE A 47 1.93 8.41 5.10
N ASN A 48 1.19 9.15 5.93
CA ASN A 48 -0.27 9.28 5.79
C ASN A 48 -0.64 9.96 4.47
N ASP A 49 0.04 11.05 4.12
CA ASP A 49 -0.18 11.75 2.85
C ASP A 49 0.13 10.83 1.66
N LYS A 50 1.21 10.06 1.74
CA LYS A 50 1.61 9.10 0.69
C LYS A 50 0.62 7.96 0.54
N GLN A 51 0.10 7.44 1.66
CA GLN A 51 -0.96 6.44 1.64
C GLN A 51 -2.24 6.97 0.98
N GLN A 52 -2.60 8.23 1.25
CA GLN A 52 -3.76 8.86 0.62
C GLN A 52 -3.57 9.01 -0.90
N ILE A 53 -2.40 9.48 -1.34
CA ILE A 53 -2.06 9.58 -2.77
C ILE A 53 -2.11 8.20 -3.45
N GLN A 54 -1.49 7.18 -2.84
CA GLN A 54 -1.52 5.82 -3.37
C GLN A 54 -2.96 5.29 -3.49
N TYR A 55 -3.82 5.59 -2.52
CA TYR A 55 -5.22 5.20 -2.55
C TYR A 55 -5.97 5.85 -3.72
N GLU A 56 -5.76 7.14 -3.97
CA GLU A 56 -6.36 7.84 -5.11
C GLU A 56 -5.91 7.27 -6.45
N ILE A 57 -4.61 6.98 -6.58
CA ILE A 57 -4.05 6.29 -7.76
C ILE A 57 -4.73 4.93 -7.95
N PHE A 58 -4.81 4.13 -6.89
CA PHE A 58 -5.46 2.83 -6.92
C PHE A 58 -6.94 2.90 -7.30
N ASP A 59 -7.69 3.86 -6.77
CA ASP A 59 -9.11 4.08 -7.08
C ASP A 59 -9.31 4.44 -8.56
N VAL A 60 -8.46 5.33 -9.11
CA VAL A 60 -8.47 5.64 -10.55
C VAL A 60 -8.20 4.39 -11.38
N MET A 61 -7.18 3.60 -11.01
CA MET A 61 -6.86 2.37 -11.75
C MET A 61 -7.96 1.32 -11.67
N GLN A 62 -8.67 1.20 -10.53
CA GLN A 62 -9.86 0.36 -10.38
C GLN A 62 -10.99 0.81 -11.29
N LYS A 63 -11.34 2.11 -11.26
CA LYS A 63 -12.39 2.70 -12.10
C LYS A 63 -12.14 2.52 -13.59
N LYS A 64 -10.87 2.55 -14.00
CA LYS A 64 -10.44 2.30 -15.39
C LYS A 64 -10.26 0.82 -15.74
N GLY A 65 -10.43 -0.09 -14.79
CA GLY A 65 -10.27 -1.54 -14.98
C GLY A 65 -8.82 -2.01 -15.13
N TRP A 66 -7.85 -1.16 -14.81
CA TRP A 66 -6.41 -1.43 -14.90
C TRP A 66 -5.84 -2.15 -13.68
N TYR A 67 -6.55 -2.09 -12.55
CA TYR A 67 -6.17 -2.80 -11.34
C TYR A 67 -7.31 -3.69 -10.86
N LYS A 68 -7.15 -5.02 -11.00
CA LYS A 68 -8.16 -6.00 -10.58
C LYS A 68 -7.87 -6.48 -9.17
N THR A 69 -8.75 -6.20 -8.24
CA THR A 69 -8.72 -6.81 -6.90
C THR A 69 -9.57 -8.07 -6.86
N LYS A 70 -9.03 -9.14 -6.30
CA LYS A 70 -9.80 -10.35 -5.97
C LYS A 70 -10.22 -10.27 -4.52
N ASN A 71 -11.51 -10.45 -4.25
CA ASN A 71 -11.98 -10.63 -2.87
C ASN A 71 -11.34 -11.89 -2.26
N ALA A 72 -10.94 -11.81 -0.99
CA ALA A 72 -10.51 -12.99 -0.26
C ALA A 72 -11.65 -14.01 -0.18
N ASN A 73 -11.31 -15.30 -0.17
CA ASN A 73 -12.29 -16.36 0.06
C ASN A 73 -12.78 -16.27 1.51
N LEU A 74 -14.10 -16.24 1.71
CA LEU A 74 -14.69 -16.16 3.05
C LEU A 74 -14.27 -17.32 3.97
N ASN A 75 -14.11 -18.53 3.42
CA ASN A 75 -13.67 -19.69 4.19
C ASN A 75 -12.23 -19.51 4.70
N ASP A 76 -11.35 -18.90 3.89
CA ASP A 76 -9.96 -18.62 4.28
C ASP A 76 -9.93 -17.57 5.39
N VAL A 77 -10.78 -16.53 5.29
CA VAL A 77 -10.93 -15.49 6.32
C VAL A 77 -11.42 -16.09 7.64
N GLN A 78 -12.45 -16.94 7.60
CA GLN A 78 -12.98 -17.61 8.80
C GLN A 78 -11.95 -18.55 9.43
N THR A 79 -11.26 -19.34 8.61
CA THR A 79 -10.20 -20.26 9.06
C THR A 79 -9.06 -19.49 9.74
N ALA A 80 -8.61 -18.38 9.15
CA ALA A 80 -7.59 -17.52 9.75
C ALA A 80 -8.08 -16.94 11.09
N SER A 81 -9.32 -16.43 11.15
CA SER A 81 -9.91 -15.90 12.38
C SER A 81 -9.94 -16.95 13.50
N GLN A 82 -10.41 -18.17 13.21
CA GLN A 82 -10.47 -19.26 14.19
C GLN A 82 -9.07 -19.67 14.69
N LYS A 83 -8.09 -19.75 13.77
CA LYS A 83 -6.70 -20.07 14.13
C LYS A 83 -6.11 -19.05 15.11
N TYR A 84 -6.34 -17.76 14.91
CA TYR A 84 -5.79 -16.75 15.83
C TYR A 84 -6.54 -16.69 17.16
N GLN A 85 -7.84 -17.03 17.18
CA GLN A 85 -8.59 -17.19 18.44
C GLN A 85 -8.03 -18.33 19.29
N SER A 86 -7.74 -19.50 18.69
CA SER A 86 -7.17 -20.64 19.43
C SER A 86 -5.74 -20.36 19.90
N VAL A 87 -4.92 -19.70 19.08
CA VAL A 87 -3.58 -19.26 19.48
C VAL A 87 -3.65 -18.32 20.68
N HIS A 88 -4.55 -17.33 20.66
CA HIS A 88 -4.74 -16.42 21.79
C HIS A 88 -5.14 -17.16 23.08
N GLN A 89 -6.04 -18.14 23.00
CA GLN A 89 -6.44 -18.96 24.15
C GLN A 89 -5.27 -19.79 24.71
N SER A 90 -4.39 -20.31 23.84
CA SER A 90 -3.23 -21.11 24.28
C SER A 90 -2.09 -20.30 24.91
N MET A 91 -2.12 -18.97 24.75
CA MET A 91 -1.13 -18.07 25.35
C MET A 91 -1.57 -17.52 26.72
N GLN A 92 -2.81 -17.78 27.14
CA GLN A 92 -3.32 -17.47 28.49
C GLN A 92 -3.11 -18.65 29.43
#